data_AF-A0A348Y9N7-F1
#
_entry.id   AF-A0A348Y9N7-F1
#
_cell.length_a   1.000
_cell.length_b   1.000
_cell.length_c   1.000
_cell.angle_alpha   90.00
_cell.angle_beta   90.00
_cell.angle_gamma   90.00
#
_symmetry.space_group_name_H-M   'P 1'
#
loop_
_entity.id
_entity.type
_entity.pdbx_description
1 polymer ?
#
loop_
_entity_poly.entity_id
_entity_poly.type
_entity_poly.pdbx_seq_one_letter_code
_entity_poly.pdbx_strand_id
1 'polypeptide(L)'
;ISDWKNDLIEPDKAMETLDDPEDMIFATLYALYERNLRAYNAVDFDDLIVLPTKILRENRELRDKWQNRIRYLLVDEYQDTNTAQYEMIKYLVGPQGRFTVVGDDDQSIYAWRGAKPENMGLLKEDFPKLKIVMLEQNYRSTTRILTSANAVITNNEHLFEKKLWSDKGQGEKIRIINCRNDDDESERVAKEIVTHKLRFGNEWEQYAVLYRSNFQARMLEAQLRQLQVPYKLSGGQSFFARSEIKDVMSYLRLILNPEDDSAFLRVINTPKRGMGPATLEKLGLFSQEHSISLLASCTHAGLA
;
A
#
# COMPACT_ATOMS: atom_id res chain seq x y z
N ILE A 1 -3.02 0.15 -15.15
CA ILE A 1 -2.21 -1.07 -14.90
C ILE A 1 -2.40 -1.57 -13.48
N SER A 2 -1.98 -0.82 -12.44
CA SER A 2 -2.15 -1.26 -11.05
C SER A 2 -3.60 -1.61 -10.70
N ASP A 3 -4.57 -0.77 -11.11
CA ASP A 3 -5.99 -1.06 -10.91
C ASP A 3 -6.43 -2.37 -11.59
N TRP A 4 -6.02 -2.60 -12.83
CA TRP A 4 -6.27 -3.88 -13.52
C TRP A 4 -5.66 -5.06 -12.78
N LYS A 5 -4.43 -4.94 -12.28
CA LYS A 5 -3.80 -6.00 -11.47
C LYS A 5 -4.57 -6.27 -10.19
N ASN A 6 -4.94 -5.21 -9.47
CA ASN A 6 -5.71 -5.29 -8.22
C ASN A 6 -7.10 -5.90 -8.42
N ASP A 7 -7.65 -5.81 -9.64
CA ASP A 7 -8.89 -6.46 -10.07
C ASP A 7 -8.70 -7.81 -10.76
N LEU A 8 -7.47 -8.35 -10.74
CA LEU A 8 -7.10 -9.63 -11.36
C LEU A 8 -7.38 -9.68 -12.89
N ILE A 9 -7.40 -8.53 -13.55
CA ILE A 9 -7.60 -8.40 -14.98
C ILE A 9 -6.27 -8.63 -15.71
N GLU A 10 -6.27 -9.59 -16.62
CA GLU A 10 -5.12 -9.92 -17.46
C GLU A 10 -4.99 -8.94 -18.63
N PRO A 11 -3.77 -8.73 -19.19
CA PRO A 11 -3.57 -7.80 -20.29
C PRO A 11 -4.51 -8.01 -21.49
N ASP A 12 -4.77 -9.27 -21.84
CA ASP A 12 -5.64 -9.63 -22.97
C ASP A 12 -7.10 -9.23 -22.73
N LYS A 13 -7.53 -9.16 -21.47
CA LYS A 13 -8.89 -8.77 -21.07
C LYS A 13 -9.03 -7.30 -20.72
N ALA A 14 -7.91 -6.60 -20.47
CA ALA A 14 -7.94 -5.19 -20.13
C ALA A 14 -8.59 -4.34 -21.24
N MET A 15 -8.43 -4.76 -22.50
CA MET A 15 -9.05 -4.10 -23.66
C MET A 15 -10.59 -4.13 -23.61
N GLU A 16 -11.18 -5.18 -23.04
CA GLU A 16 -12.64 -5.32 -22.91
C GLU A 16 -13.23 -4.41 -21.83
N THR A 17 -12.39 -3.84 -20.97
CA THR A 17 -12.81 -2.96 -19.87
C THR A 17 -12.82 -1.49 -20.22
N LEU A 18 -12.42 -1.14 -21.45
CA LEU A 18 -12.25 0.23 -21.92
C LEU A 18 -13.31 0.57 -22.97
N ASP A 19 -14.03 1.67 -22.73
CA ASP A 19 -15.04 2.17 -23.65
C ASP A 19 -14.46 3.19 -24.66
N ASP A 20 -13.38 3.91 -24.28
CA ASP A 20 -12.78 4.96 -25.10
C ASP A 20 -11.67 4.40 -26.02
N PRO A 21 -11.74 4.64 -27.34
CA PRO A 21 -10.66 4.30 -28.26
C PRO A 21 -9.29 4.88 -27.88
N GLU A 22 -9.22 6.04 -27.24
CA GLU A 22 -7.96 6.65 -26.80
C GLU A 22 -7.31 5.85 -25.67
N ASP A 23 -8.11 5.20 -24.81
CA ASP A 23 -7.61 4.41 -23.69
C ASP A 23 -7.05 3.05 -24.09
N MET A 24 -7.38 2.56 -25.30
CA MET A 24 -6.91 1.27 -25.82
C MET A 24 -5.38 1.16 -25.85
N ILE A 25 -4.68 2.29 -25.95
CA ILE A 25 -3.22 2.34 -25.85
C ILE A 25 -2.73 1.82 -24.49
N PHE A 26 -3.47 2.06 -23.40
CA PHE A 26 -3.09 1.62 -22.07
C PHE A 26 -3.14 0.10 -21.92
N ALA A 27 -4.10 -0.59 -22.55
CA ALA A 27 -4.14 -2.05 -22.59
C ALA A 27 -2.93 -2.63 -23.36
N THR A 28 -2.56 -2.00 -24.48
CA THR A 28 -1.35 -2.36 -25.24
C THR A 28 -0.07 -2.14 -24.41
N LEU A 29 0.01 -1.01 -23.69
CA LEU A 29 1.11 -0.70 -22.79
C LEU A 29 1.17 -1.68 -21.62
N TYR A 30 0.02 -2.14 -21.10
CA TYR A 30 -0.02 -3.15 -20.05
C TYR A 30 0.58 -4.47 -20.52
N ALA A 31 0.20 -4.97 -21.69
CA ALA A 31 0.78 -6.19 -22.26
C ALA A 31 2.29 -6.06 -22.47
N LEU A 32 2.76 -4.92 -22.99
CA LEU A 32 4.18 -4.64 -23.16
C LEU A 32 4.93 -4.56 -21.82
N TYR A 33 4.32 -3.93 -20.82
CA TYR A 33 4.86 -3.82 -19.46
C TYR A 33 5.04 -5.19 -18.81
N GLU A 34 4.01 -6.04 -18.86
CA GLU A 34 4.06 -7.41 -18.37
C GLU A 34 5.12 -8.25 -19.07
N ARG A 35 5.22 -8.12 -20.40
CA ARG A 35 6.26 -8.81 -21.16
C ARG A 35 7.66 -8.40 -20.69
N ASN A 36 7.88 -7.10 -20.47
CA ASN A 36 9.16 -6.60 -19.99
C ASN A 36 9.46 -7.08 -18.56
N LEU A 37 8.50 -7.02 -17.63
CA LEU A 37 8.65 -7.56 -16.27
C LEU A 37 9.11 -9.02 -16.30
N ARG A 38 8.44 -9.85 -17.11
CA ARG A 38 8.79 -11.27 -17.28
C ARG A 38 10.18 -11.46 -17.90
N ALA A 39 10.52 -10.69 -18.93
CA ALA A 39 11.84 -10.71 -19.55
C ALA A 39 12.96 -10.36 -18.54
N TYR A 40 12.66 -9.49 -17.58
CA TYR A 40 13.56 -9.14 -16.49
C TYR A 40 13.49 -10.11 -15.30
N ASN A 41 12.71 -11.18 -15.36
CA ASN A 41 12.42 -12.06 -14.23
C ASN A 41 12.06 -11.26 -12.95
N ALA A 42 11.31 -10.18 -13.14
CA ALA A 42 10.97 -9.22 -12.11
C ALA A 42 9.47 -9.24 -11.82
N VAL A 43 9.12 -8.81 -10.61
CA VAL A 43 7.75 -8.63 -10.14
C VAL A 43 7.62 -7.23 -9.56
N ASP A 44 6.48 -6.57 -9.79
CA ASP A 44 6.16 -5.32 -9.10
C ASP A 44 5.40 -5.59 -7.78
N PHE A 45 4.94 -4.54 -7.11
CA PHE A 45 4.23 -4.68 -5.83
C PHE A 45 2.89 -5.39 -5.96
N ASP A 46 2.17 -5.19 -7.05
CA ASP A 46 0.85 -5.79 -7.25
C ASP A 46 1.00 -7.29 -7.57
N ASP A 47 2.05 -7.65 -8.32
CA ASP A 47 2.41 -9.04 -8.63
C ASP A 47 2.66 -9.90 -7.38
N LEU A 48 3.16 -9.28 -6.30
CA LEU A 48 3.37 -9.97 -5.01
C LEU A 48 2.06 -10.48 -4.40
N ILE A 49 0.91 -9.99 -4.85
CA ILE A 49 -0.41 -10.48 -4.46
C ILE A 49 -1.06 -11.25 -5.62
N VAL A 50 -1.05 -10.69 -6.82
CA VAL A 50 -1.72 -11.27 -8.00
C VAL A 50 -1.17 -12.64 -8.33
N LEU A 51 0.16 -12.83 -8.36
CA LEU A 51 0.76 -14.10 -8.74
C LEU A 51 0.46 -15.19 -7.70
N PRO A 52 0.66 -14.99 -6.38
CA PRO A 52 0.20 -15.97 -5.39
C PRO A 52 -1.29 -16.30 -5.49
N THR A 53 -2.16 -15.31 -5.72
CA THR A 53 -3.59 -15.54 -5.89
C THR A 53 -3.88 -16.44 -7.08
N LYS A 54 -3.25 -16.20 -8.24
CA LYS A 54 -3.38 -17.08 -9.42
C LYS A 54 -2.88 -18.49 -9.15
N ILE A 55 -1.72 -18.63 -8.52
CA ILE A 55 -1.16 -19.95 -8.20
C ILE A 55 -2.07 -20.70 -7.22
N LEU A 56 -2.61 -20.03 -6.20
CA LEU A 56 -3.57 -20.64 -5.25
C LEU A 56 -4.88 -21.05 -5.93
N ARG A 57 -5.33 -20.29 -6.94
CA ARG A 57 -6.51 -20.64 -7.73
C ARG A 57 -6.28 -21.91 -8.55
N GLU A 58 -5.15 -21.99 -9.24
CA GLU A 58 -4.85 -23.00 -10.27
C GLU A 58 -4.21 -24.28 -9.70
N ASN A 59 -3.35 -24.15 -8.68
CA ASN A 59 -2.64 -25.27 -8.07
C ASN A 59 -3.29 -25.72 -6.76
N ARG A 60 -4.14 -26.75 -6.86
CA ARG A 60 -4.83 -27.33 -5.70
C ARG A 60 -3.87 -27.89 -4.65
N GLU A 61 -2.80 -28.58 -5.04
CA GLU A 61 -1.85 -29.18 -4.10
C GLU A 61 -1.18 -28.11 -3.24
N LEU A 62 -0.72 -27.03 -3.87
CA LEU A 62 -0.12 -25.90 -3.16
C LEU A 62 -1.14 -25.21 -2.25
N ARG A 63 -2.37 -25.01 -2.74
CA ARG A 63 -3.46 -24.44 -1.94
C ARG A 63 -3.75 -25.31 -0.71
N ASP A 64 -3.89 -26.61 -0.87
CA ASP A 64 -4.17 -27.56 0.22
C ASP A 64 -3.00 -27.56 1.23
N LYS A 65 -1.75 -27.48 0.76
CA LYS A 65 -0.56 -27.32 1.63
C LYS A 65 -0.65 -26.06 2.49
N TRP A 66 -1.02 -24.92 1.91
CA TRP A 66 -1.14 -23.66 2.65
C TRP A 66 -2.34 -23.64 3.60
N GLN A 67 -3.49 -24.16 3.18
CA GLN A 67 -4.67 -24.30 4.03
C GLN A 67 -4.38 -25.18 5.26
N ASN A 68 -3.61 -26.26 5.10
CA ASN A 68 -3.20 -27.11 6.22
C ASN A 68 -2.22 -26.42 7.17
N ARG A 69 -1.37 -25.52 6.64
CA ARG A 69 -0.42 -24.74 7.43
C ARG A 69 -1.10 -23.59 8.17
N ILE A 70 -1.97 -22.85 7.49
CA ILE A 70 -2.68 -21.67 8.01
C ILE A 70 -4.06 -22.13 8.50
N ARG A 71 -4.09 -22.65 9.72
CA ARG A 71 -5.33 -23.20 10.31
C ARG A 71 -6.34 -22.13 10.73
N TYR A 72 -5.86 -20.93 11.05
CA TYR A 72 -6.63 -19.77 11.44
C TYR A 72 -5.97 -18.52 10.85
N LEU A 73 -6.74 -17.71 10.12
CA LEU A 73 -6.25 -16.47 9.52
C LEU A 73 -6.85 -15.27 10.27
N LEU A 74 -6.01 -14.30 10.63
CA LEU A 74 -6.44 -13.02 11.18
C LEU A 74 -6.07 -11.94 10.17
N VAL A 75 -7.04 -11.10 9.82
CA VAL A 75 -6.84 -9.99 8.89
C VAL A 75 -7.36 -8.72 9.56
N ASP A 76 -6.50 -7.69 9.60
CA ASP A 76 -6.83 -6.37 10.12
C ASP A 76 -7.00 -5.39 8.97
N GLU A 77 -7.64 -4.25 9.21
CA GLU A 77 -7.93 -3.20 8.20
C GLU A 77 -8.62 -3.73 6.93
N TYR A 78 -9.58 -4.65 7.10
CA TYR A 78 -10.19 -5.37 5.99
C TYR A 78 -10.97 -4.46 5.01
N GLN A 79 -11.45 -3.31 5.48
CA GLN A 79 -12.14 -2.31 4.65
C GLN A 79 -11.27 -1.75 3.51
N ASP A 80 -9.95 -1.90 3.62
CA ASP A 80 -8.98 -1.39 2.65
C ASP A 80 -8.47 -2.47 1.68
N THR A 81 -9.12 -3.64 1.66
CA THR A 81 -8.74 -4.74 0.77
C THR A 81 -9.24 -4.52 -0.66
N ASN A 82 -8.42 -4.91 -1.64
CA ASN A 82 -8.80 -4.95 -3.06
C ASN A 82 -9.27 -6.36 -3.49
N THR A 83 -9.74 -6.50 -4.73
CA THR A 83 -10.26 -7.77 -5.28
C THR A 83 -9.22 -8.90 -5.23
N ALA A 84 -7.96 -8.61 -5.57
CA ALA A 84 -6.89 -9.60 -5.57
C ALA A 84 -6.59 -10.14 -4.16
N GLN A 85 -6.60 -9.26 -3.14
CA GLN A 85 -6.42 -9.62 -1.74
C GLN A 85 -7.63 -10.41 -1.20
N TYR A 86 -8.84 -9.99 -1.57
CA TYR A 86 -10.09 -10.69 -1.23
C TYR A 86 -10.06 -12.15 -1.70
N GLU A 87 -9.77 -12.35 -2.99
CA GLU A 87 -9.68 -13.68 -3.59
C GLU A 87 -8.55 -14.51 -2.95
N MET A 88 -7.39 -13.90 -2.67
CA MET A 88 -6.29 -14.59 -1.98
C MET A 88 -6.73 -15.14 -0.62
N ILE A 89 -7.40 -14.32 0.18
CA ILE A 89 -7.93 -14.70 1.50
C ILE A 89 -8.92 -15.84 1.35
N LYS A 90 -9.85 -15.76 0.38
CA LYS A 90 -10.84 -16.81 0.10
C LYS A 90 -10.17 -18.15 -0.24
N TYR A 91 -9.12 -18.15 -1.09
CA TYR A 91 -8.38 -19.38 -1.39
C TYR A 91 -7.58 -19.92 -0.21
N LEU A 92 -7.03 -19.06 0.65
CA LEU A 92 -6.25 -19.47 1.82
C LEU A 92 -7.12 -20.03 2.96
N VAL A 93 -8.31 -19.48 3.14
CA VAL A 93 -9.24 -19.91 4.20
C VAL A 93 -10.00 -21.17 3.77
N GLY A 94 -10.33 -21.25 2.48
CA GLY A 94 -11.09 -22.37 1.93
C GLY A 94 -12.49 -22.53 2.54
N PRO A 95 -13.15 -23.68 2.29
CA PRO A 95 -14.54 -23.88 2.66
C PRO A 95 -14.77 -23.97 4.18
N GLN A 96 -13.71 -24.15 4.97
CA GLN A 96 -13.84 -24.23 6.42
C GLN A 96 -14.09 -22.86 7.07
N GLY A 97 -13.77 -21.76 6.39
CA GLY A 97 -14.09 -20.42 6.90
C GLY A 97 -13.39 -20.09 8.22
N ARG A 98 -12.20 -20.63 8.49
CA ARG A 98 -11.47 -20.42 9.75
C ARG A 98 -10.66 -19.14 9.72
N PHE A 99 -11.35 -18.01 9.82
CA PHE A 99 -10.71 -16.70 9.84
C PHE A 99 -11.48 -15.72 10.72
N THR A 100 -10.78 -14.66 11.11
CA THR A 100 -11.35 -13.46 11.72
C THR A 100 -10.84 -12.26 10.94
N VAL A 101 -11.76 -11.45 10.46
CA VAL A 101 -11.46 -10.14 9.88
C VAL A 101 -11.87 -9.04 10.85
N VAL A 102 -11.08 -7.99 10.90
CA VAL A 102 -11.37 -6.76 11.62
C VAL A 102 -11.31 -5.63 10.60
N GLY A 103 -12.29 -4.72 10.67
CA GLY A 103 -12.35 -3.57 9.79
C GLY A 103 -13.51 -2.66 10.15
N ASP A 104 -13.49 -1.46 9.57
CA ASP A 104 -14.47 -0.41 9.80
C ASP A 104 -14.86 0.20 8.45
N ASP A 105 -16.11 0.01 8.02
CA ASP A 105 -16.63 0.50 6.73
C ASP A 105 -16.56 2.03 6.61
N ASP A 106 -16.65 2.76 7.72
CA ASP A 106 -16.56 4.22 7.74
C ASP A 106 -15.12 4.74 7.62
N GLN A 107 -14.11 3.86 7.72
CA GLN A 107 -12.69 4.20 7.64
C GLN A 107 -12.03 3.81 6.32
N SER A 108 -12.80 3.33 5.33
CA SER A 108 -12.23 3.02 4.00
C SER A 108 -11.85 4.31 3.26
N ILE A 109 -10.55 4.62 3.26
CA ILE A 109 -9.99 5.82 2.62
C ILE A 109 -9.07 5.51 1.43
N TYR A 110 -8.89 4.22 1.11
CA TYR A 110 -8.00 3.74 0.06
C TYR A 110 -8.73 3.31 -1.22
N ALA A 111 -9.99 3.73 -1.44
CA ALA A 111 -10.74 3.43 -2.67
C ALA A 111 -9.98 3.81 -3.95
N TRP A 112 -9.23 4.93 -3.92
CA TRP A 112 -8.38 5.37 -5.04
C TRP A 112 -7.16 4.47 -5.32
N ARG A 113 -6.85 3.50 -4.43
CA ARG A 113 -5.87 2.43 -4.65
C ARG A 113 -6.52 1.10 -5.02
N GLY A 114 -7.83 1.09 -5.29
CA GLY A 114 -8.59 -0.11 -5.63
C GLY A 114 -9.13 -0.89 -4.42
N ALA A 115 -9.10 -0.32 -3.21
CA ALA A 115 -9.84 -0.90 -2.09
C ALA A 115 -11.35 -0.89 -2.40
N LYS A 116 -12.02 -1.99 -2.06
CA LYS A 116 -13.45 -2.18 -2.32
C LYS A 116 -14.19 -2.43 -1.00
N PRO A 117 -14.81 -1.40 -0.39
CA PRO A 117 -15.63 -1.58 0.82
C PRO A 117 -16.70 -2.67 0.67
N GLU A 118 -17.16 -2.90 -0.56
CA GLU A 118 -18.12 -3.93 -0.95
C GLU A 118 -17.65 -5.35 -0.55
N ASN A 119 -16.33 -5.57 -0.44
CA ASN A 119 -15.76 -6.83 0.03
C ASN A 119 -16.29 -7.21 1.42
N MET A 120 -16.60 -6.24 2.29
CA MET A 120 -17.21 -6.51 3.60
C MET A 120 -18.63 -7.05 3.48
N GLY A 121 -19.37 -6.62 2.46
CA GLY A 121 -20.71 -7.12 2.14
C GLY A 121 -20.66 -8.55 1.63
N LEU A 122 -19.76 -8.81 0.67
CA LEU A 122 -19.56 -10.12 0.04
C LEU A 122 -19.19 -11.22 1.06
N LEU A 123 -18.50 -10.87 2.15
CA LEU A 123 -18.18 -11.83 3.20
C LEU A 123 -19.40 -12.54 3.79
N LYS A 124 -20.55 -11.85 3.91
CA LYS A 124 -21.78 -12.48 4.42
C LYS A 124 -22.34 -13.50 3.44
N GLU A 125 -22.18 -13.24 2.15
CA GLU A 125 -22.65 -14.11 1.07
C GLU A 125 -21.72 -15.33 0.92
N ASP A 126 -20.42 -15.10 0.86
CA ASP A 126 -19.41 -16.15 0.67
C ASP A 126 -19.19 -17.01 1.92
N PHE A 127 -19.39 -16.45 3.12
CA PHE A 127 -19.29 -17.17 4.40
C PHE A 127 -20.56 -17.01 5.26
N PRO A 128 -21.66 -17.74 4.95
CA PRO A 128 -22.93 -17.60 5.66
C PRO A 128 -22.90 -17.93 7.16
N LYS A 129 -21.85 -18.62 7.62
CA LYS A 129 -21.62 -18.95 9.05
C LYS A 129 -20.86 -17.86 9.80
N LEU A 130 -20.51 -16.76 9.15
CA LEU A 130 -19.73 -15.69 9.74
C LEU A 130 -20.52 -15.03 10.88
N LYS A 131 -19.89 -14.97 12.06
CA LYS A 131 -20.45 -14.29 13.22
C LYS A 131 -19.97 -12.85 13.22
N ILE A 132 -20.90 -11.91 13.10
CA ILE A 132 -20.60 -10.47 13.17
C ILE A 132 -20.62 -10.05 14.64
N VAL A 133 -19.57 -9.36 15.08
CA VAL A 133 -19.45 -8.78 16.42
C VAL A 133 -19.18 -7.30 16.26
N MET A 134 -20.09 -6.46 16.75
CA MET A 134 -19.92 -5.01 16.73
C MET A 134 -19.22 -4.55 18.01
N LEU A 135 -18.17 -3.74 17.87
CA LEU A 135 -17.47 -3.11 18.97
C LEU A 135 -17.85 -1.63 19.02
N GLU A 136 -18.79 -1.29 19.91
CA GLU A 136 -19.37 0.06 19.98
C GLU A 136 -18.68 0.98 21.00
N GLN A 137 -17.89 0.43 21.93
CA GLN A 137 -17.18 1.24 22.92
C GLN A 137 -15.86 1.77 22.35
N ASN A 138 -15.73 3.08 22.27
CA ASN A 138 -14.51 3.77 21.89
C ASN A 138 -13.64 4.07 23.12
N TYR A 139 -12.47 3.43 23.19
CA TYR A 139 -11.50 3.63 24.26
C TYR A 139 -10.45 4.71 23.95
N ARG A 140 -10.49 5.34 22.76
CA ARG A 140 -9.46 6.29 22.30
C ARG A 140 -9.81 7.72 22.68
N SER A 141 -10.99 8.16 22.27
CA SER A 141 -11.42 9.56 22.23
C SER A 141 -12.41 9.88 23.36
N THR A 142 -12.49 11.16 23.72
CA THR A 142 -13.50 11.67 24.66
C THR A 142 -14.87 11.76 23.99
N THR A 143 -15.93 11.90 24.79
CA THR A 143 -17.31 11.99 24.28
C THR A 143 -17.46 13.13 23.27
N ARG A 144 -16.85 14.31 23.50
CA ARG A 144 -17.02 15.44 22.57
C ARG A 144 -16.40 15.20 21.20
N ILE A 145 -15.20 14.60 21.13
CA ILE A 145 -14.57 14.22 19.85
C ILE A 145 -15.44 13.19 19.14
N LEU A 146 -15.93 12.19 19.88
CA LEU A 146 -16.73 11.11 19.31
C LEU A 146 -18.08 11.61 18.78
N THR A 147 -18.77 12.48 19.52
CA THR A 147 -20.03 13.08 19.08
C THR A 147 -19.85 13.89 17.80
N SER A 148 -18.75 14.65 17.68
CA SER A 148 -18.44 15.38 16.45
C SER A 148 -18.14 14.44 15.28
N ALA A 149 -17.36 13.38 15.49
CA ALA A 149 -17.10 12.37 14.45
C ALA A 149 -18.41 11.68 13.99
N ASN A 150 -19.25 11.25 14.93
CA ASN A 150 -20.54 10.64 14.64
C ASN A 150 -21.47 11.58 13.85
N ALA A 151 -21.50 12.87 14.19
CA ALA A 151 -22.32 13.86 13.49
C ALA A 151 -21.89 14.07 12.02
N VAL A 152 -20.59 13.92 11.73
CA VAL A 152 -20.07 14.01 10.35
C VAL A 152 -20.39 12.73 9.59
N ILE A 153 -20.14 11.56 10.16
CA ILE A 153 -20.22 10.28 9.47
C ILE A 153 -21.66 9.86 9.15
N THR A 154 -22.65 10.28 9.96
CA THR A 154 -24.10 9.97 9.78
C THR A 154 -24.67 10.49 8.45
N ASN A 155 -23.95 11.37 7.75
CA ASN A 155 -24.39 11.88 6.44
C ASN A 155 -24.07 10.93 5.28
N ASN A 156 -23.31 9.85 5.53
CA ASN A 156 -22.93 8.87 4.53
C ASN A 156 -23.87 7.65 4.55
N GLU A 157 -23.87 6.88 3.46
CA GLU A 157 -24.47 5.55 3.46
C GLU A 157 -23.59 4.59 4.26
N HIS A 158 -24.22 3.76 5.10
CA HIS A 158 -23.51 2.81 5.95
C HIS A 158 -23.85 1.38 5.55
N LEU A 159 -22.84 0.52 5.47
CA LEU A 159 -23.04 -0.91 5.29
C LEU A 159 -23.47 -1.57 6.61
N PHE A 160 -23.02 -0.99 7.72
CA PHE A 160 -23.32 -1.46 9.06
C PHE A 160 -23.79 -0.31 9.98
N GLU A 161 -24.99 -0.46 10.54
CA GLU A 161 -25.43 0.45 11.60
C GLU A 161 -24.67 0.15 12.91
N LYS A 162 -23.95 1.14 13.42
CA LYS A 162 -23.22 1.07 14.69
C LYS A 162 -23.28 2.40 15.43
N LYS A 163 -23.35 2.37 16.76
CA LYS A 163 -23.39 3.59 17.58
C LYS A 163 -22.20 3.64 18.53
N LEU A 164 -21.17 4.37 18.11
CA LEU A 164 -19.97 4.53 18.93
C LEU A 164 -20.24 5.41 20.17
N TRP A 165 -19.84 4.94 21.36
CA TRP A 165 -19.91 5.69 22.62
C TRP A 165 -18.58 5.64 23.39
N SER A 166 -18.36 6.56 24.36
CA SER A 166 -17.10 6.65 25.13
C SER A 166 -17.36 6.96 26.61
N ASP A 167 -16.56 6.36 27.50
CA ASP A 167 -16.57 6.53 28.96
C ASP A 167 -15.48 7.49 29.48
N LYS A 168 -14.63 8.06 28.60
CA LYS A 168 -13.53 8.97 28.96
C LYS A 168 -13.96 10.37 29.41
N GLY A 169 -15.26 10.57 29.64
CA GLY A 169 -15.85 11.86 29.96
C GLY A 169 -15.91 12.84 28.78
N GLN A 170 -16.38 14.06 29.05
CA GLN A 170 -16.69 15.04 28.00
C GLN A 170 -15.46 15.54 27.22
N GLY A 171 -14.31 15.69 27.88
CA GLY A 171 -13.10 16.26 27.28
C GLY A 171 -13.17 17.77 27.02
N GLU A 172 -12.09 18.30 26.44
CA GLU A 172 -11.96 19.72 26.09
C GLU A 172 -12.81 20.13 24.88
N LYS A 173 -13.03 21.43 24.69
CA LYS A 173 -13.82 21.93 23.55
C LYS A 173 -12.97 21.88 22.28
N ILE A 174 -13.53 21.33 21.21
CA ILE A 174 -12.93 21.40 19.88
C ILE A 174 -12.88 22.87 19.45
N ARG A 175 -11.70 23.35 19.07
CA ARG A 175 -11.48 24.71 18.61
C ARG A 175 -11.40 24.72 17.08
N ILE A 176 -12.14 25.63 16.46
CA ILE A 176 -12.03 25.94 15.04
C ILE A 176 -11.37 27.31 14.95
N ILE A 177 -10.27 27.39 14.21
CA ILE A 177 -9.49 28.62 14.06
C ILE A 177 -9.50 28.97 12.58
N ASN A 178 -10.08 30.11 12.24
CA ASN A 178 -10.01 30.65 10.88
C ASN A 178 -8.74 31.47 10.74
N CYS A 179 -7.91 31.10 9.77
CA CYS A 179 -6.66 31.77 9.43
C CYS A 179 -6.83 32.55 8.12
N ARG A 180 -5.99 33.56 7.91
CA ARG A 180 -6.08 34.43 6.71
C ARG A 180 -5.58 33.75 5.45
N ASN A 181 -4.55 32.93 5.59
CA ASN A 181 -3.88 32.18 4.53
C ASN A 181 -3.08 31.02 5.16
N ASP A 182 -2.47 30.20 4.30
CA ASP A 182 -1.73 29.00 4.70
C ASP A 182 -0.49 29.29 5.57
N ASP A 183 0.12 30.48 5.43
CA ASP A 183 1.27 30.90 6.23
C ASP A 183 0.86 31.26 7.67
N ASP A 184 -0.21 32.05 7.81
CA ASP A 184 -0.83 32.38 9.10
C ASP A 184 -1.34 31.10 9.78
N GLU A 185 -1.92 30.15 9.04
CA GLU A 185 -2.30 28.84 9.58
C GLU A 185 -1.09 28.08 10.13
N SER A 186 -0.04 27.93 9.33
CA SER A 186 1.16 27.17 9.69
C SER A 186 1.86 27.78 10.91
N GLU A 187 2.00 29.11 10.94
CA GLU A 187 2.60 29.84 12.06
C GLU A 187 1.76 29.65 13.32
N ARG A 188 0.44 29.77 13.21
CA ARG A 188 -0.48 29.67 14.34
C ARG A 188 -0.52 28.27 14.93
N VAL A 189 -0.52 27.23 14.10
CA VAL A 189 -0.44 25.83 14.55
C VAL A 189 0.86 25.60 15.32
N ALA A 190 2.01 26.02 14.76
CA ALA A 190 3.30 25.83 15.42
C ALA A 190 3.38 26.57 16.77
N LYS A 191 2.88 27.82 16.85
CA LYS A 191 2.80 28.60 18.09
C LYS A 191 1.88 27.98 19.14
N GLU A 192 0.74 27.43 18.72
CA GLU A 192 -0.22 26.79 19.64
C GLU A 192 0.39 25.51 20.23
N ILE A 193 1.10 24.70 19.44
CA ILE A 193 1.81 23.51 19.93
C ILE A 193 2.84 23.90 21.01
N VAL A 194 3.66 24.91 20.74
CA VAL A 194 4.68 25.40 21.71
C VAL A 194 4.01 25.93 22.98
N THR A 195 2.97 26.75 22.83
CA THR A 195 2.26 27.36 23.97
C THR A 195 1.56 26.30 24.82
N HIS A 196 0.91 25.32 24.18
CA HIS A 196 0.29 24.19 24.87
C HIS A 196 1.35 23.37 25.62
N LYS A 197 2.50 23.09 24.99
CA LYS A 197 3.59 22.34 25.64
C LYS A 197 4.14 23.08 26.84
N LEU A 198 4.40 24.38 26.73
CA LEU A 198 4.90 25.19 27.84
C LEU A 198 3.92 25.24 29.01
N ARG A 199 2.61 25.22 28.74
CA ARG A 199 1.56 25.27 29.76
C ARG A 199 1.36 23.94 30.49
N PHE A 200 1.40 22.82 29.77
CA PHE A 200 1.01 21.51 30.30
C PHE A 200 2.17 20.53 30.47
N GLY A 201 3.36 20.82 29.94
CA GLY A 201 4.54 19.96 30.07
C GLY A 201 4.49 18.67 29.25
N ASN A 202 3.60 18.57 28.25
CA ASN A 202 3.42 17.37 27.43
C ASN A 202 4.65 17.05 26.55
N GLU A 203 4.78 15.79 26.13
CA GLU A 203 5.84 15.38 25.21
C GLU A 203 5.53 15.73 23.76
N TRP A 204 6.58 15.95 22.94
CA TRP A 204 6.40 16.31 21.52
C TRP A 204 5.65 15.24 20.72
N GLU A 205 5.83 13.96 21.10
CA GLU A 205 5.20 12.80 20.46
C GLU A 205 3.68 12.73 20.67
N GLN A 206 3.14 13.51 21.63
CA GLN A 206 1.70 13.58 21.89
C GLN A 206 0.96 14.54 20.94
N TYR A 207 1.70 15.23 20.06
CA TYR A 207 1.15 16.14 19.08
C TYR A 207 1.21 15.52 17.68
N ALA A 208 0.11 15.62 16.95
CA ALA A 208 0.02 15.22 15.55
C ALA A 208 -0.64 16.34 14.75
N VAL A 209 -0.06 16.68 13.60
CA VAL A 209 -0.66 17.60 12.62
C VAL A 209 -1.07 16.78 11.41
N LEU A 210 -2.37 16.74 11.13
CA LEU A 210 -2.93 16.01 10.00
C LEU A 210 -3.33 17.01 8.91
N TYR A 211 -2.98 16.70 7.67
CA TYR A 211 -3.26 17.52 6.50
C TYR A 211 -3.73 16.65 5.34
N ARG A 212 -4.43 17.24 4.38
CA ARG A 212 -5.06 16.50 3.27
C ARG A 212 -4.05 16.10 2.19
N SER A 213 -3.05 16.94 1.95
CA SER A 213 -2.06 16.73 0.89
C SER A 213 -0.65 17.11 1.33
N ASN A 214 0.34 16.39 0.80
CA ASN A 214 1.75 16.54 1.19
C ASN A 214 2.34 17.93 0.88
N PHE A 215 1.74 18.72 -0.03
CA PHE A 215 2.23 20.08 -0.29
C PHE A 215 2.06 21.00 0.94
N GLN A 216 1.04 20.76 1.77
CA GLN A 216 0.76 21.54 2.98
C GLN A 216 1.84 21.36 4.05
N ALA A 217 2.53 20.21 4.04
CA ALA A 217 3.57 19.90 5.02
C ALA A 217 4.73 20.90 4.97
N ARG A 218 5.11 21.39 3.77
CA ARG A 218 6.30 22.22 3.59
C ARG A 218 6.25 23.52 4.40
N MET A 219 5.08 24.17 4.47
CA MET A 219 4.91 25.43 5.21
C MET A 219 4.93 25.19 6.72
N LEU A 220 4.25 24.13 7.18
CA LEU A 220 4.31 23.67 8.56
C LEU A 220 5.73 23.33 9.00
N GLU A 221 6.49 22.59 8.18
CA GLU A 221 7.89 22.24 8.46
C GLU A 221 8.77 23.49 8.61
N ALA A 222 8.57 24.51 7.77
CA ALA A 222 9.33 25.75 7.85
C ALA A 222 9.08 26.47 9.19
N GLN A 223 7.81 26.58 9.60
CA GLN A 223 7.42 27.23 10.85
C GLN A 223 7.86 26.44 12.09
N LEU A 224 7.70 25.11 12.08
CA LEU A 224 8.20 24.23 13.16
C LEU A 224 9.72 24.33 13.30
N ARG A 225 10.45 24.35 12.18
CA ARG A 225 11.92 24.52 12.18
C ARG A 225 12.34 25.88 12.72
N GLN A 226 11.64 26.95 12.34
CA GLN A 226 11.91 28.30 12.84
C GLN A 226 11.74 28.39 14.36
N LEU A 227 10.73 27.71 14.91
CA LEU A 227 10.48 27.62 16.36
C LEU A 227 11.29 26.50 17.06
N GLN A 228 12.20 25.84 16.35
CA GLN A 228 13.02 24.73 16.86
C GLN A 228 12.20 23.57 17.46
N VAL A 229 11.00 23.34 16.94
CA VAL A 229 10.14 22.22 17.34
C VAL A 229 10.61 20.96 16.60
N PRO A 230 10.98 19.89 17.32
CA PRO A 230 11.33 18.63 16.69
C PRO A 230 10.09 18.02 16.05
N TYR A 231 10.22 17.59 14.79
CA TYR A 231 9.12 17.00 14.03
C TYR A 231 9.58 15.78 13.25
N LYS A 232 8.63 14.89 12.95
CA LYS A 232 8.84 13.74 12.08
C LYS A 232 7.78 13.76 10.99
N LEU A 233 8.23 13.77 9.74
CA LEU A 233 7.33 13.68 8.59
C LEU A 233 7.06 12.22 8.25
N SER A 234 5.79 11.81 8.25
CA SER A 234 5.35 10.50 7.78
C SER A 234 5.04 10.56 6.28
N GLY A 235 5.51 9.59 5.50
CA GLY A 235 5.20 9.50 4.06
C GLY A 235 6.07 10.36 3.12
N GLY A 236 7.14 10.99 3.63
CA GLY A 236 8.17 11.59 2.77
C GLY A 236 8.91 10.52 1.96
N GLN A 237 9.58 10.92 0.88
CA GLN A 237 10.43 10.00 0.12
C GLN A 237 11.52 9.44 1.05
N SER A 238 11.48 8.13 1.28
CA SER A 238 12.55 7.45 2.04
C SER A 238 13.90 7.81 1.44
N PHE A 239 14.90 8.03 2.28
CA PHE A 239 16.27 8.28 1.85
C PHE A 239 16.73 7.18 0.86
N PHE A 240 16.47 5.91 1.19
CA PHE A 240 16.79 4.76 0.33
C PHE A 240 15.87 4.62 -0.89
N ALA A 241 14.81 5.42 -1.00
CA ALA A 241 13.96 5.42 -2.18
C ALA A 241 14.52 6.28 -3.31
N ARG A 242 15.51 7.15 -3.05
CA ARG A 242 16.11 8.01 -4.07
C ARG A 242 16.91 7.19 -5.09
N SER A 243 16.77 7.53 -6.37
CA SER A 243 17.36 6.75 -7.46
C SER A 243 18.87 6.63 -7.34
N GLU A 244 19.55 7.74 -7.06
CA GLU A 244 21.00 7.80 -6.89
C GLU A 244 21.49 6.91 -5.74
N ILE A 245 20.74 6.84 -4.64
CA ILE A 245 21.07 5.99 -3.49
C ILE A 245 20.87 4.52 -3.86
N LYS A 246 19.74 4.18 -4.50
CA LYS A 246 19.48 2.80 -4.94
C LYS A 246 20.51 2.31 -5.96
N ASP A 247 20.97 3.17 -6.86
CA ASP A 247 21.97 2.84 -7.88
C ASP A 247 23.31 2.52 -7.23
N VAL A 248 23.81 3.40 -6.35
CA VAL A 248 25.04 3.16 -5.60
C VAL A 248 24.93 1.90 -4.73
N MET A 249 23.81 1.72 -4.03
CA MET A 249 23.58 0.52 -3.22
C MET A 249 23.57 -0.76 -4.06
N SER A 250 23.05 -0.70 -5.29
CA SER A 250 23.01 -1.87 -6.17
C SER A 250 24.39 -2.20 -6.73
N TYR A 251 25.23 -1.20 -7.01
CA TYR A 251 26.65 -1.44 -7.30
C TYR A 251 27.37 -2.11 -6.13
N LEU A 252 27.18 -1.60 -4.91
CA LEU A 252 27.81 -2.19 -3.72
C LEU A 252 27.32 -3.63 -3.46
N ARG A 253 26.03 -3.88 -3.67
CA ARG A 253 25.45 -5.22 -3.56
C ARG A 253 26.07 -6.18 -4.56
N LEU A 254 26.30 -5.78 -5.81
CA LEU A 254 26.96 -6.64 -6.80
C LEU A 254 28.43 -6.92 -6.50
N ILE A 255 29.15 -5.94 -5.96
CA ILE A 255 30.55 -6.14 -5.55
C ILE A 255 30.64 -7.18 -4.43
N LEU A 256 29.71 -7.13 -3.47
CA LEU A 256 29.66 -8.05 -2.34
C LEU A 256 29.05 -9.41 -2.71
N ASN A 257 28.04 -9.41 -3.56
CA ASN A 257 27.30 -10.58 -4.02
C ASN A 257 27.11 -10.52 -5.54
N PRO A 258 28.04 -11.10 -6.32
CA PRO A 258 27.95 -11.19 -7.77
C PRO A 258 26.69 -11.90 -8.29
N GLU A 259 26.03 -12.72 -7.45
CA GLU A 259 24.81 -13.47 -7.79
C GLU A 259 23.52 -12.64 -7.60
N ASP A 260 23.63 -11.35 -7.27
CA ASP A 260 22.47 -10.46 -7.06
C ASP A 260 21.92 -9.92 -8.38
N ASP A 261 21.13 -10.75 -9.07
CA ASP A 261 20.50 -10.42 -10.36
C ASP A 261 19.63 -9.15 -10.29
N SER A 262 18.97 -8.91 -9.15
CA SER A 262 18.15 -7.71 -8.94
C SER A 262 18.97 -6.43 -8.97
N ALA A 263 20.14 -6.47 -8.34
CA ALA A 263 21.08 -5.37 -8.35
C ALA A 263 21.71 -5.20 -9.74
N PHE A 264 22.04 -6.32 -10.41
CA PHE A 264 22.58 -6.34 -11.77
C PHE A 264 21.67 -5.62 -12.75
N LEU A 265 20.40 -6.05 -12.83
CA LEU A 265 19.41 -5.47 -13.74
C LEU A 265 19.19 -3.98 -13.52
N ARG A 266 19.31 -3.51 -12.27
CA ARG A 266 19.19 -2.07 -11.97
C ARG A 266 20.34 -1.26 -12.56
N VAL A 267 21.59 -1.72 -12.39
CA VAL A 267 22.77 -0.89 -12.69
C VAL A 267 23.43 -1.21 -14.02
N ILE A 268 23.06 -2.32 -14.68
CA ILE A 268 23.67 -2.75 -15.95
C ILE A 268 23.60 -1.68 -17.04
N ASN A 269 22.54 -0.84 -17.04
CA ASN A 269 22.40 0.26 -17.99
C ASN A 269 22.45 1.66 -17.34
N THR A 270 22.99 1.77 -16.12
CA THR A 270 23.15 3.03 -15.38
C THR A 270 24.58 3.15 -14.84
N PRO A 271 25.51 3.86 -15.50
CA PRO A 271 25.33 4.72 -16.68
C PRO A 271 25.02 3.91 -17.96
N LYS A 272 24.47 4.59 -18.98
CA LYS A 272 24.00 3.94 -20.23
C LYS A 272 25.12 3.14 -20.90
N ARG A 273 24.86 1.85 -21.14
CA ARG A 273 25.77 0.89 -21.81
C ARG A 273 25.19 0.31 -23.11
N GLY A 274 23.98 0.74 -23.52
CA GLY A 274 23.34 0.25 -24.74
C GLY A 274 22.66 -1.12 -24.59
N MET A 275 22.47 -1.60 -23.35
CA MET A 275 21.81 -2.87 -23.07
C MET A 275 20.29 -2.68 -23.18
N GLY A 276 19.71 -3.16 -24.28
CA GLY A 276 18.26 -3.10 -24.54
C GLY A 276 17.48 -4.26 -23.92
N PRO A 277 16.14 -4.18 -23.88
CA PRO A 277 15.28 -5.23 -23.31
C PRO A 277 15.50 -6.62 -23.94
N ALA A 278 15.60 -6.69 -25.27
CA ALA A 278 15.82 -7.97 -25.98
C ALA A 278 17.15 -8.64 -25.62
N THR A 279 18.20 -7.85 -25.33
CA THR A 279 19.49 -8.38 -24.88
C THR A 279 19.39 -8.95 -23.47
N LEU A 280 18.69 -8.24 -22.59
CA LEU A 280 18.51 -8.65 -21.20
C LEU A 280 17.59 -9.88 -21.08
N GLU A 281 16.58 -9.98 -21.94
CA GLU A 281 15.73 -11.17 -22.06
C GLU A 281 16.55 -12.41 -22.47
N LYS A 282 17.36 -12.29 -23.53
CA LYS A 282 18.25 -13.38 -23.97
C LYS A 282 19.24 -13.78 -22.88
N LEU A 283 19.82 -12.81 -22.18
CA LEU A 283 20.73 -13.06 -21.06
C LEU A 283 20.02 -13.77 -19.91
N GLY A 284 18.77 -13.38 -19.60
CA GLY A 284 17.94 -14.03 -18.59
C GLY A 284 17.60 -15.47 -18.93
N LEU A 285 17.21 -15.75 -20.17
CA LEU A 285 16.95 -17.12 -20.65
C LEU A 285 18.23 -17.98 -20.57
N PHE A 286 19.36 -17.44 -21.01
CA PHE A 286 20.66 -18.13 -20.93
C PHE A 286 21.07 -18.43 -19.48
N SER A 287 20.91 -17.45 -18.59
CA SER A 287 21.14 -17.58 -17.15
C SER A 287 20.31 -18.71 -16.55
N GLN A 288 19.03 -18.82 -16.91
CA GLN A 288 18.15 -19.89 -16.46
C GLN A 288 18.55 -21.27 -17.02
N GLU A 289 18.86 -21.35 -18.31
CA GLU A 289 19.28 -22.61 -18.96
C GLU A 289 20.54 -23.18 -18.32
N HIS A 290 21.52 -22.31 -18.05
CA HIS A 290 22.79 -22.70 -17.46
C HIS A 290 22.82 -22.65 -15.92
N SER A 291 21.73 -22.23 -15.27
CA SER A 291 21.61 -22.09 -13.81
C SER A 291 22.76 -21.27 -13.18
N ILE A 292 23.11 -20.16 -13.81
CA ILE A 292 24.16 -19.22 -13.36
C ILE A 292 23.59 -17.80 -13.25
N SER A 293 24.18 -16.93 -12.43
CA SER A 293 23.76 -15.53 -12.34
C SER A 293 23.84 -14.76 -13.66
N LEU A 294 23.10 -13.66 -13.76
CA LEU A 294 23.13 -12.77 -14.93
C LEU A 294 24.53 -12.19 -15.16
N LEU A 295 25.24 -11.86 -14.08
CA LEU A 295 26.60 -11.34 -14.18
C LEU A 295 27.57 -12.40 -14.69
N ALA A 296 27.47 -13.64 -14.19
CA ALA A 296 28.27 -14.77 -14.70
C ALA A 296 27.93 -15.11 -16.15
N SER A 297 26.66 -14.95 -16.54
CA SER A 297 26.22 -15.15 -17.92
C SER A 297 26.92 -14.19 -18.90
N CYS A 298 27.19 -12.95 -18.50
CA CYS A 298 27.93 -11.99 -19.33
C CYS A 298 29.37 -12.40 -19.65
N THR A 299 29.99 -13.24 -18.81
CA THR A 299 31.37 -13.70 -18.99
C THR A 299 31.46 -15.16 -19.41
N HIS A 300 30.32 -15.83 -19.60
CA HIS A 300 30.25 -17.24 -19.94
C HIS A 300 30.70 -17.47 -21.39
N ALA A 301 31.58 -18.45 -21.60
CA ALA A 301 32.19 -18.74 -22.90
C ALA A 301 31.18 -19.16 -23.99
N GLY A 302 29.98 -19.59 -23.61
CA GLY A 302 28.89 -19.98 -24.49
C GLY A 302 28.04 -18.82 -25.04
N LEU A 303 28.31 -17.56 -24.65
CA LEU A 303 27.53 -16.38 -25.06
C LEU A 303 27.96 -15.81 -26.45
N ALA A 304 28.77 -16.56 -27.22
CA ALA A 304 29.32 -16.14 -28.52
C ALA A 304 28.30 -16.20 -29.66
#